data_AF-A0A9E6WGX2-F1
#
_entry.id   AF-A0A9E6WGX2-F1
#
_cell.length_a   1.000
_cell.length_b   1.000
_cell.length_c   1.000
_cell.angle_alpha   90.00
_cell.angle_beta   90.00
_cell.angle_gamma   90.00
#
_symmetry.space_group_name_H-M   'P 1'
#
loop_
_entity.id
_entity.type
_entity.pdbx_description
1 polymer ?
#
loop_
_entity_poly.entity_id
_entity_poly.type
_entity_poly.pdbx_seq_one_letter_code
_entity_poly.pdbx_strand_id
1 'polypeptide(L)'
;MRAFLVLAGLADVALGVLLIAVSGFVLQGVYNTGPMMPEAVFYVIMMAWCFLAPLVTWLSRSRLGAQARVAIILSPLAVAGIMLLISPG
;
A
#
# COMPACT_ATOMS: atom_id res chain seq x y z
N MET A 1 -11.15 11.00 18.77
CA MET A 1 -11.23 11.61 17.41
C MET A 1 -9.87 12.09 16.90
N ARG A 2 -9.10 12.88 17.68
CA ARG A 2 -7.75 13.35 17.28
C ARG A 2 -6.75 12.22 16.98
N ALA A 3 -6.67 11.21 17.84
CA ALA A 3 -5.76 10.06 17.63
C ALA A 3 -6.04 9.28 16.33
N PHE A 4 -7.31 9.14 15.95
CA PHE A 4 -7.70 8.48 14.69
C PHE A 4 -7.21 9.27 13.46
N LEU A 5 -7.33 10.59 13.48
CA LEU A 5 -6.84 11.44 12.39
C LEU A 5 -5.32 11.39 12.26
N VAL A 6 -4.61 11.35 13.39
CA VAL A 6 -3.15 11.20 13.40
C VAL A 6 -2.73 9.84 12.83
N LEU A 7 -3.39 8.75 13.23
CA LEU A 7 -3.10 7.41 12.71
C LEU A 7 -3.42 7.29 11.22
N ALA A 8 -4.54 7.85 10.77
CA ALA A 8 -4.89 7.87 9.35
C ALA A 8 -3.87 8.68 8.53
N GLY A 9 -3.46 9.85 9.02
CA GLY A 9 -2.44 10.66 8.36
C GLY A 9 -1.06 9.99 8.31
N LEU A 10 -0.63 9.33 9.39
CA LEU A 10 0.61 8.54 9.39
C LEU A 10 0.54 7.38 8.40
N ALA A 11 -0.61 6.71 8.31
CA ALA A 11 -0.80 5.61 7.37
C ALA A 11 -0.81 6.11 5.92
N ASP A 12 -1.45 7.25 5.62
CA ASP A 12 -1.39 7.85 4.28
C ASP A 12 0.05 8.21 3.87
N VAL A 13 0.84 8.77 4.79
CA VAL A 13 2.27 9.03 4.54
C VAL A 13 3.02 7.72 4.27
N ALA A 14 2.80 6.69 5.08
CA ALA A 14 3.44 5.39 4.90
C ALA A 14 3.04 4.72 3.58
N LEU A 15 1.78 4.82 3.17
CA LEU A 15 1.29 4.35 1.87
C LEU A 15 1.95 5.12 0.71
N GLY A 16 2.12 6.43 0.86
CA GLY A 16 2.84 7.25 -0.13
C GLY A 16 4.30 6.82 -0.28
N VAL A 17 5.00 6.58 0.83
CA VAL A 17 6.39 6.07 0.81
C VAL A 17 6.45 4.68 0.17
N LEU A 18 5.52 3.79 0.54
CA LEU A 18 5.44 2.44 -0.04
C LEU A 18 5.18 2.49 -1.54
N LEU A 19 4.29 3.37 -2.00
CA LEU A 19 4.02 3.58 -3.43
C LEU A 19 5.29 4.00 -4.19
N ILE A 20 6.05 4.95 -3.64
CA ILE A 20 7.32 5.42 -4.24
C ILE A 20 8.33 4.27 -4.29
N ALA A 21 8.51 3.53 -3.20
CA ALA A 21 9.46 2.42 -3.13
C ALA A 21 9.12 1.32 -4.15
N VAL A 22 7.84 0.91 -4.22
CA VAL A 22 7.35 -0.10 -5.17
C VAL A 22 7.53 0.37 -6.62
N SER A 23 7.26 1.65 -6.90
CA SER A 23 7.49 2.21 -8.23
C SER A 23 8.97 2.18 -8.64
N GLY A 24 9.89 2.39 -7.69
CA GLY A 24 11.33 2.26 -7.89
C GLY A 24 11.74 0.84 -8.25
N PHE A 25 11.21 -0.18 -7.55
CA PHE A 25 11.47 -1.58 -7.87
C PHE A 25 10.98 -1.98 -9.26
N VAL A 26 9.80 -1.50 -9.67
CA VAL A 26 9.29 -1.73 -11.02
C VAL A 26 10.19 -1.09 -12.07
N LEU A 27 10.59 0.18 -11.89
CA LEU A 27 11.47 0.87 -12.83
C LEU A 27 12.84 0.21 -12.94
N GLN A 28 13.43 -0.19 -11.81
CA GLN A 28 14.71 -0.89 -11.77
C GLN A 28 14.61 -2.29 -12.39
N GLY A 29 13.53 -3.01 -12.12
CA GLY A 29 13.24 -4.31 -12.72
C GLY A 29 13.09 -4.23 -14.23
N VAL A 30 12.32 -3.25 -14.73
CA VAL A 30 12.16 -3.00 -16.17
C VAL A 30 13.50 -2.62 -16.82
N TYR A 31 14.32 -1.82 -16.15
CA TYR A 31 15.62 -1.42 -16.68
C TYR A 31 16.60 -2.60 -16.79
N ASN A 32 16.59 -3.54 -15.84
CA ASN A 32 17.55 -4.63 -15.76
C ASN A 32 17.09 -5.94 -16.44
N THR A 33 15.79 -6.22 -16.46
CA THR A 33 15.22 -7.48 -16.95
C THR A 33 14.27 -7.31 -18.14
N GLY A 34 14.04 -6.08 -18.59
CA GLY A 34 13.06 -5.77 -19.62
C GLY A 34 11.61 -5.96 -19.13
N PRO A 35 10.63 -6.08 -20.04
CA PRO A 35 9.20 -6.16 -19.67
C PRO A 35 8.80 -7.47 -18.95
N MET A 36 9.73 -8.41 -18.78
CA MET A 36 9.47 -9.77 -18.29
C MET A 36 9.84 -9.94 -16.81
N MET A 37 9.55 -8.95 -15.97
CA MET A 37 9.74 -9.09 -14.52
C MET A 37 8.52 -9.85 -13.94
N PRO A 38 8.67 -11.10 -13.44
CA PRO A 38 7.54 -11.91 -12.99
C PRO A 38 6.77 -11.27 -11.82
N GLU A 39 7.48 -10.50 -10.99
CA GLU A 39 6.97 -9.81 -9.82
C GLU A 39 6.28 -8.48 -10.16
N ALA A 40 6.40 -7.98 -11.39
CA ALA A 40 5.82 -6.69 -11.77
C ALA A 40 4.29 -6.65 -11.59
N VAL A 41 3.61 -7.77 -11.84
CA VAL A 41 2.16 -7.88 -11.63
C VAL A 41 1.82 -7.64 -10.15
N PHE A 42 2.59 -8.24 -9.23
CA PHE A 42 2.40 -8.04 -7.80
C PHE A 42 2.64 -6.57 -7.40
N TYR A 43 3.73 -5.97 -7.85
CA TYR A 43 4.05 -4.57 -7.56
C TYR A 43 3.00 -3.59 -8.11
N VAL A 44 2.49 -3.82 -9.32
CA VAL A 44 1.42 -2.99 -9.91
C VAL A 44 0.12 -3.11 -9.11
N ILE A 45 -0.27 -4.33 -8.70
CA ILE A 45 -1.43 -4.55 -7.84
C ILE A 45 -1.24 -3.83 -6.50
N MET A 46 -0.05 -3.92 -5.90
CA MET A 46 0.28 -3.22 -4.67
C MET A 46 0.21 -1.70 -4.81
N MET A 47 0.68 -1.13 -5.92
CA MET A 47 0.54 0.31 -6.20
C MET A 47 -0.92 0.72 -6.31
N ALA A 48 -1.73 -0.04 -7.07
CA ALA A 48 -3.16 0.21 -7.18
C ALA A 48 -3.85 0.12 -5.81
N TRP A 49 -3.45 -0.84 -4.97
CA TRP A 49 -4.00 -1.00 -3.62
C TRP A 49 -3.62 0.17 -2.70
N CYS A 50 -2.36 0.61 -2.72
CA CYS A 50 -1.92 1.78 -1.94
C CYS A 50 -2.72 3.04 -2.29
N PHE A 51 -3.15 3.18 -3.55
CA PHE A 51 -4.01 4.28 -3.99
C PHE A 51 -5.49 4.07 -3.63
N LEU A 52 -6.01 2.86 -3.83
CA LEU A 52 -7.43 2.55 -3.64
C LEU A 52 -7.83 2.46 -2.15
N ALA A 53 -6.94 2.02 -1.26
CA ALA A 53 -7.23 1.86 0.17
C ALA A 53 -7.72 3.16 0.84
N PRO A 54 -7.01 4.31 0.73
CA PRO A 54 -7.49 5.57 1.29
C PRO A 54 -8.74 6.08 0.56
N LEU A 55 -8.83 5.90 -0.77
CA LEU A 55 -9.99 6.31 -1.56
C LEU A 55 -11.26 5.58 -1.14
N VAL A 56 -11.20 4.25 -1.01
CA VAL A 56 -12.31 3.41 -0.54
C VAL A 56 -12.70 3.80 0.86
N THR A 57 -11.73 4.06 1.74
CA THR A 57 -11.98 4.48 3.12
C THR A 57 -12.67 5.83 3.20
N TRP A 58 -12.31 6.76 2.31
CA TRP A 58 -12.96 8.05 2.19
C TRP A 58 -14.39 7.94 1.64
N LEU A 59 -14.60 7.18 0.57
CA LEU A 59 -15.93 6.96 -0.04
C LEU A 59 -16.91 6.26 0.91
N SER A 60 -16.41 5.33 1.71
CA SER A 60 -17.21 4.52 2.64
C SER A 60 -17.27 5.08 4.06
N ARG A 61 -16.79 6.32 4.28
CA ARG A 61 -16.71 6.97 5.60
C ARG A 61 -18.06 7.23 6.28
N SER A 62 -19.19 7.06 5.61
CA SER A 62 -20.52 7.16 6.23
C SER A 62 -21.10 5.80 6.60
N ARG A 63 -20.54 4.70 6.09
CA ARG A 63 -21.06 3.33 6.23
C ARG A 63 -20.17 2.42 7.08
N LEU A 64 -18.85 2.67 7.10
CA LEU A 64 -17.91 1.83 7.83
C LEU A 64 -17.65 2.35 9.25
N GLY A 65 -17.58 1.45 10.22
CA GLY A 65 -17.07 1.75 11.56
C GLY A 65 -15.58 2.13 11.52
N ALA A 66 -15.10 2.85 12.54
CA ALA A 66 -13.71 3.32 12.59
C ALA A 66 -12.69 2.17 12.47
N GLN A 67 -12.97 1.02 13.08
CA GLN A 67 -12.09 -0.16 13.02
C GLN A 67 -11.94 -0.71 11.60
N ALA A 68 -13.04 -0.82 10.85
CA ALA A 68 -13.02 -1.29 9.46
C ALA A 68 -12.21 -0.36 8.55
N ARG A 69 -12.29 0.96 8.78
CA ARG A 69 -11.50 1.95 8.04
C ARG A 69 -10.00 1.83 8.30
N VAL A 70 -9.62 1.63 9.56
CA VAL A 70 -8.21 1.40 9.93
C VAL A 70 -7.70 0.12 9.28
N ALA A 71 -8.48 -0.97 9.31
CA ALA A 71 -8.11 -2.22 8.67
C ALA A 71 -7.88 -2.07 7.16
N ILE A 72 -8.74 -1.34 6.45
CA ILE A 72 -8.58 -1.08 5.01
C ILE A 72 -7.32 -0.26 4.72
N ILE A 73 -7.12 0.85 5.42
CA ILE A 73 -5.95 1.72 5.23
C ILE A 73 -4.64 1.00 5.54
N LEU A 74 -4.60 0.17 6.59
CA LEU A 74 -3.39 -0.55 6.99
C LEU A 74 -3.14 -1.82 6.18
N SER A 75 -4.14 -2.34 5.46
CA SER A 75 -4.01 -3.61 4.73
C SER A 75 -2.83 -3.65 3.73
N PRO A 76 -2.52 -2.60 2.94
CA PRO A 76 -1.37 -2.66 2.03
C PRO A 76 -0.05 -2.71 2.81
N LEU A 77 0.04 -1.98 3.93
CA LEU A 77 1.23 -1.99 4.80
C LEU A 77 1.44 -3.36 5.44
N ALA A 78 0.36 -4.01 5.89
CA ALA A 78 0.42 -5.36 6.46
C ALA A 78 0.92 -6.38 5.43
N VAL A 79 0.40 -6.33 4.20
CA VAL A 79 0.83 -7.21 3.10
C VAL A 79 2.29 -6.97 2.75
N ALA A 80 2.71 -5.72 2.61
CA ALA A 80 4.11 -5.38 2.37
C ALA A 80 5.02 -5.87 3.50
N GLY A 81 4.62 -5.68 4.76
CA GLY A 81 5.35 -6.16 5.92
C GLY A 81 5.47 -7.69 5.96
N ILE A 82 4.39 -8.41 5.64
CA ILE A 82 4.42 -9.88 5.54
C ILE A 82 5.37 -10.33 4.43
N MET A 83 5.37 -9.66 3.27
CA MET A 83 6.26 -10.01 2.18
C MET A 83 7.74 -9.80 2.54
N LEU A 84 8.06 -8.73 3.28
CA LEU A 84 9.41 -8.53 3.81
C LEU A 84 9.85 -9.62 4.80
N LEU A 85 8.92 -10.22 5.53
CA LEU A 85 9.21 -11.31 6.47
C LEU A 85 9.35 -12.67 5.76
N ILE A 86 8.65 -12.87 4.64
CA ILE A 86 8.63 -14.13 3.89
C ILE A 86 9.76 -14.17 2.84
N SER A 87 10.18 -13.02 2.32
CA SER A 87 11.27 -12.92 1.35
C SER A 87 12.57 -12.63 2.12
N PRO A 88 13.41 -13.65 2.41
CA PRO A 88 14.74 -13.38 2.92
C PRO A 88 15.51 -12.70 1.79
N GLY A 89 15.94 -11.46 2.02
CA GLY A 89 16.79 -10.72 1.08
C GLY A 89 18.08 -11.45 0.73
#